data_AF-A0A6C0I3R9-F1
#
_entry.id   AF-A0A6C0I3R9-F1
#
_cell.length_a   1.000
_cell.length_b   1.000
_cell.length_c   1.000
_cell.angle_alpha   90.00
_cell.angle_beta   90.00
_cell.angle_gamma   90.00
#
_symmetry.space_group_name_H-M   'P 1'
#
loop_
_entity.id
_entity.type
_entity.pdbx_description
1 polymer ?
#
loop_
_entity_poly.entity_id
_entity_poly.type
_entity_poly.pdbx_seq_one_letter_code
_entity_poly.pdbx_strand_id
1 'polypeptide(L)'
;MQSYNNNNKGFKGTNKNDKKGGEEKVFRGPFSSNVMGVPIVNAITGVKYPWNVGSFEENHLWKVANCTRFTPMTYFYDSPEQYEAYRRVELDPESKATWHTLQKQLNN
;
A
#
# COMPACT_ATOMS: atom_id res chain seq x y z
N MET A 1 18.94 3.71 -26.08
CA MET A 1 19.22 4.08 -24.67
C MET A 1 18.36 5.28 -24.35
N GLN A 2 17.22 5.09 -23.66
CA GLN A 2 16.32 6.20 -23.33
C GLN A 2 16.58 6.65 -21.90
N SER A 3 16.90 7.94 -21.78
CA SER A 3 17.20 8.65 -20.55
C SER A 3 16.00 8.70 -19.61
N TYR A 4 16.17 8.24 -18.37
CA TYR A 4 15.17 8.42 -17.31
C TYR A 4 15.22 9.86 -16.78
N ASN A 5 14.14 10.60 -17.04
CA ASN A 5 13.95 11.96 -16.58
C ASN A 5 13.49 11.93 -15.10
N ASN A 6 14.42 12.22 -14.19
CA ASN A 6 14.23 12.20 -12.73
C ASN A 6 13.44 13.44 -12.26
N ASN A 7 12.12 13.43 -12.45
CA ASN A 7 11.23 14.41 -11.81
C ASN A 7 10.81 13.92 -10.43
N ASN A 8 11.75 14.06 -9.50
CA ASN A 8 11.56 13.86 -8.06
C ASN A 8 10.45 14.79 -7.52
N LYS A 9 9.21 14.29 -7.48
CA LYS A 9 8.20 14.76 -6.53
C LYS A 9 8.02 13.70 -5.46
N GLY A 10 9.08 13.51 -4.68
CA GLY A 10 8.98 12.86 -3.38
C GLY A 10 7.89 13.57 -2.57
N PHE A 11 7.05 12.78 -1.89
CA PHE A 11 6.18 13.30 -0.86
C PHE A 11 7.06 14.09 0.12
N LYS A 12 6.96 15.43 0.06
CA LYS A 12 7.47 16.30 1.09
C LYS A 12 6.69 15.98 2.35
N GLY A 13 7.20 15.04 3.15
CA GLY A 13 7.05 15.11 4.59
C GLY A 13 7.56 16.48 4.99
N THR A 14 6.65 17.42 5.25
CA THR A 14 7.00 18.75 5.71
C THR A 14 7.62 18.61 7.10
N ASN A 15 8.95 18.50 7.14
CA ASN A 15 9.71 18.78 8.35
C ASN A 15 9.71 20.31 8.51
N LYS A 16 8.65 20.84 9.12
CA LYS A 16 8.62 22.20 9.62
C LYS A 16 8.72 22.11 11.13
N ASN A 17 9.90 22.48 11.64
CA ASN A 17 10.11 22.89 13.01
C ASN A 17 9.27 24.14 13.30
N ASP A 18 7.97 23.97 13.49
CA ASP A 18 7.10 25.02 14.01
C ASP A 18 6.49 24.50 15.31
N LYS A 19 7.15 24.85 16.42
CA LYS A 19 6.59 24.74 17.78
C LYS A 19 5.33 25.61 17.87
N LYS A 20 4.18 25.08 17.49
CA LYS A 20 2.85 25.60 17.86
C LYS A 20 1.95 24.40 18.12
N GLY A 21 1.41 24.32 19.34
CA GLY A 21 0.50 23.28 19.79
C GLY A 21 -0.81 23.28 18.99
N GLY A 22 -0.76 22.74 17.78
CA GLY A 22 -1.92 22.37 16.99
C GLY A 22 -2.15 20.88 17.17
N GLU A 23 -3.38 20.51 17.53
CA GLU A 23 -3.84 19.13 17.59
C GLU A 23 -3.33 18.37 16.36
N GLU A 24 -2.53 17.32 16.61
CA GLU A 24 -2.03 16.45 15.56
C GLU A 24 -3.25 15.90 14.82
N LYS A 25 -3.42 16.32 13.55
CA LYS A 25 -4.49 15.82 12.71
C LYS A 25 -4.26 14.33 12.51
N VAL A 26 -4.91 13.52 13.36
CA VAL A 26 -4.90 12.07 13.25
C VAL A 26 -5.37 11.74 11.84
N PHE A 27 -4.45 11.27 11.00
CA PHE A 27 -4.77 10.86 9.65
C PHE A 27 -5.73 9.67 9.74
N ARG A 28 -6.99 9.86 9.32
CA ARG A 28 -8.03 8.82 9.37
C ARG A 28 -8.14 8.02 8.07
N GLY A 29 -7.23 8.22 7.12
CA GLY A 29 -7.26 7.57 5.81
C GLY A 29 -6.38 6.32 5.74
N PRO A 30 -6.52 5.51 4.68
CA PRO A 30 -5.60 4.41 4.43
C PRO A 30 -4.24 4.90 3.93
N PHE A 31 -3.17 4.16 4.27
CA PHE A 31 -1.80 4.43 3.82
C PHE A 31 -1.56 3.81 2.43
N SER A 32 -1.10 4.60 1.47
CA SER A 32 -0.80 4.12 0.11
C SER A 32 0.71 3.97 -0.11
N SER A 33 1.09 3.04 -0.98
CA SER A 33 2.49 2.73 -1.33
C SER A 33 2.65 2.68 -2.86
N ASN A 34 2.73 3.85 -3.48
CA ASN A 34 2.69 3.99 -4.95
C ASN A 34 4.06 4.11 -5.62
N VAL A 35 5.13 4.21 -4.84
CA VAL A 35 6.47 4.53 -5.36
C VAL A 35 7.30 3.26 -5.40
N MET A 36 7.73 2.84 -6.59
CA MET A 36 8.62 1.68 -6.76
C MET A 36 9.89 1.83 -5.92
N GLY A 37 10.34 0.75 -5.29
CA GLY A 37 11.56 0.71 -4.49
C GLY A 37 11.47 1.30 -3.08
N VAL A 38 10.32 1.84 -2.66
CA VAL A 38 10.11 2.25 -1.27
C VAL A 38 9.49 1.12 -0.44
N PRO A 39 9.67 1.09 0.89
CA PRO A 39 9.05 0.08 1.74
C PRO A 39 7.53 0.07 1.60
N ILE A 40 6.95 -1.12 1.54
CA ILE A 40 5.51 -1.31 1.54
C ILE A 40 4.97 -0.99 2.93
N VAL A 41 3.80 -0.35 2.97
CA VAL A 41 3.10 0.01 4.21
C VAL A 41 1.73 -0.64 4.23
N ASN A 42 1.36 -1.24 5.36
CA ASN A 42 0.00 -1.75 5.58
C ASN A 42 -1.00 -0.59 5.49
N ALA A 43 -2.01 -0.77 4.65
CA ALA A 43 -2.97 0.27 4.34
C ALA A 43 -3.84 0.69 5.54
N ILE A 44 -3.99 -0.14 6.57
CA ILE A 44 -4.82 0.14 7.75
C ILE A 44 -3.95 0.63 8.91
N THR A 45 -2.89 -0.12 9.24
CA THR A 45 -2.11 0.12 10.46
C THR A 45 -0.96 1.09 10.27
N GLY A 46 -0.52 1.32 9.02
CA GLY A 46 0.66 2.14 8.75
C GLY A 46 1.98 1.44 9.08
N VAL A 47 1.95 0.16 9.50
CA VAL A 47 3.15 -0.64 9.76
C VAL A 47 3.91 -0.87 8.45
N LYS A 48 5.22 -0.69 8.50
CA LYS A 48 6.12 -0.93 7.36
C LYS A 48 6.52 -2.40 7.31
N TYR A 49 6.45 -2.99 6.13
CA TYR A 49 7.01 -4.31 5.85
C TYR A 49 8.49 -4.22 5.46
N PRO A 50 9.25 -5.31 5.61
CA PRO A 50 10.65 -5.34 5.15
C PRO A 50 10.80 -5.34 3.62
N TRP A 51 9.70 -5.48 2.88
CA TRP A 51 9.68 -5.57 1.42
C TRP A 51 9.41 -4.21 0.77
N ASN A 52 9.88 -4.05 -0.47
CA ASN A 52 9.72 -2.82 -1.23
C ASN A 52 8.65 -2.96 -2.32
N VAL A 53 8.00 -1.86 -2.68
CA VAL A 53 7.05 -1.82 -3.80
C VAL A 53 7.77 -2.24 -5.08
N GLY A 54 7.19 -3.22 -5.79
CA GLY A 54 7.76 -3.79 -7.01
C GLY A 54 8.77 -4.91 -6.78
N SER A 55 9.02 -5.30 -5.53
CA SER A 55 9.77 -6.52 -5.22
C SER A 55 8.90 -7.77 -5.44
N PHE A 56 9.52 -8.94 -5.61
CA PHE A 56 8.75 -10.19 -5.78
C PHE A 56 7.96 -10.53 -4.51
N GLU A 57 8.50 -10.15 -3.36
CA GLU A 57 7.93 -10.38 -2.04
C GLU A 57 6.62 -9.61 -1.82
N GLU A 58 6.30 -8.62 -2.66
CA GLU A 58 4.99 -7.96 -2.62
C GLU A 58 3.82 -8.93 -2.85
N ASN A 59 4.07 -10.08 -3.50
CA ASN A 59 3.10 -11.14 -3.72
C ASN A 59 2.62 -11.82 -2.43
N HIS A 60 3.33 -11.66 -1.32
CA HIS A 60 2.86 -12.13 0.00
C HIS A 60 1.69 -11.30 0.56
N LEU A 61 1.44 -10.14 -0.03
CA LEU A 61 0.41 -9.20 0.44
C LEU A 61 -0.76 -9.16 -0.53
N TRP A 62 -1.93 -8.79 -0.02
CA TRP A 62 -3.09 -8.49 -0.84
C TRP A 62 -3.00 -7.05 -1.37
N LYS A 63 -2.76 -6.91 -2.67
CA LYS A 63 -2.53 -5.63 -3.35
C LYS A 63 -3.81 -5.14 -4.03
N VAL A 64 -4.22 -3.91 -3.76
CA VAL A 64 -5.42 -3.28 -4.35
C VAL A 64 -5.06 -1.95 -4.99
N ALA A 65 -5.46 -1.77 -6.25
CA ALA A 65 -5.37 -0.48 -6.94
C ALA A 65 -6.73 0.25 -6.88
N ASN A 66 -6.75 1.44 -6.29
CA ASN A 66 -7.88 2.35 -6.34
C ASN A 66 -7.71 3.32 -7.51
N CYS A 67 -8.54 3.15 -8.52
CA CYS A 67 -8.55 3.97 -9.73
C CYS A 67 -9.66 5.03 -9.74
N THR A 68 -10.33 5.30 -8.61
CA THR A 68 -11.39 6.33 -8.54
C THR A 68 -10.85 7.75 -8.73
N ARG A 69 -9.56 7.96 -8.49
CA ARG A 69 -8.88 9.26 -8.68
C ARG A 69 -8.07 9.27 -9.96
N PHE A 70 -7.77 10.48 -10.45
CA PHE A 70 -6.93 10.68 -11.64
C PHE A 70 -5.56 9.98 -11.53
N THR A 71 -4.98 9.94 -10.33
CA THR A 71 -3.78 9.15 -10.05
C THR A 71 -4.19 7.91 -9.26
N PRO A 72 -3.96 6.69 -9.81
CA PRO A 72 -4.27 5.47 -9.10
C PRO A 72 -3.43 5.36 -7.84
N MET A 73 -4.03 4.83 -6.79
CA MET A 73 -3.35 4.57 -5.52
C MET A 73 -3.33 3.08 -5.23
N THR A 74 -2.16 2.59 -4.83
CA THR A 74 -1.92 1.20 -4.47
C THR A 74 -1.92 1.06 -2.96
N TYR A 75 -2.68 0.07 -2.49
CA TYR A 75 -2.83 -0.27 -1.09
C TYR A 75 -2.44 -1.73 -0.88
N PHE A 76 -1.81 -2.02 0.25
CA PHE A 76 -1.37 -3.36 0.61
C PHE A 76 -2.01 -3.77 1.93
N TYR A 77 -2.53 -4.99 1.98
CA TYR A 77 -3.20 -5.59 3.12
C TYR A 77 -2.56 -6.94 3.43
N ASP A 78 -2.69 -7.41 4.67
CA ASP A 78 -2.20 -8.73 5.09
C ASP A 78 -2.94 -9.87 4.40
N SER A 79 -4.24 -9.68 4.10
CA SER A 79 -5.08 -10.68 3.46
C SER A 79 -6.29 -10.04 2.75
N PRO A 80 -6.96 -10.75 1.83
CA PRO A 80 -8.21 -10.28 1.25
C PRO A 80 -9.30 -10.04 2.31
N GLU A 81 -9.35 -10.83 3.37
CA GLU A 81 -10.31 -10.68 4.47
C GLU A 81 -10.07 -9.39 5.26
N GLN A 82 -8.80 -8.98 5.44
CA GLN A 82 -8.47 -7.70 6.05
C GLN A 82 -9.02 -6.53 5.20
N TYR A 83 -8.92 -6.64 3.88
CA TYR A 83 -9.51 -5.65 2.96
C TYR A 83 -11.03 -5.63 3.04
N GLU A 84 -11.70 -6.79 3.00
CA GLU A 84 -13.16 -6.93 3.14
C GLU A 84 -13.67 -6.29 4.42
N ALA A 85 -13.03 -6.60 5.56
CA ALA A 85 -13.39 -6.05 6.86
C ALA A 85 -13.24 -4.52 6.91
N TYR A 86 -12.14 -3.98 6.37
CA TYR A 86 -11.87 -2.55 6.36
C TYR A 86 -12.81 -1.77 5.44
N ARG A 87 -13.07 -2.30 4.24
CA ARG A 87 -13.90 -1.64 3.24
C ARG A 87 -15.38 -1.95 3.36
N ARG A 88 -15.75 -2.94 4.19
CA ARG A 88 -17.11 -3.47 4.34
C ARG A 88 -17.69 -3.91 2.99
N VAL A 89 -16.89 -4.67 2.25
CA VAL A 89 -17.26 -5.25 0.96
C VAL A 89 -17.02 -6.75 1.00
N GLU A 90 -17.74 -7.47 0.15
CA GLU A 90 -17.50 -8.88 -0.12
C GLU A 90 -16.73 -8.98 -1.44
N LEU A 91 -15.56 -9.63 -1.38
CA LEU A 91 -14.76 -9.96 -2.54
C LEU A 91 -15.30 -11.22 -3.20
N ASP A 92 -15.07 -11.28 -4.51
CA ASP A 92 -15.32 -12.46 -5.30
C ASP A 92 -14.59 -13.70 -4.71
N PRO A 93 -15.29 -14.83 -4.50
CA PRO A 93 -14.71 -16.03 -3.91
C PRO A 93 -13.53 -16.60 -4.71
N GLU A 94 -13.56 -16.51 -6.04
CA GLU A 94 -12.49 -17.02 -6.90
C GLU A 94 -11.19 -16.23 -6.65
N SER A 95 -11.28 -14.90 -6.62
CA SER A 95 -10.14 -14.02 -6.33
C SER A 95 -9.46 -14.34 -4.99
N LYS A 96 -10.26 -14.63 -3.95
CA LYS A 96 -9.73 -15.05 -2.64
C LYS A 96 -9.05 -16.41 -2.73
N ALA A 97 -9.70 -17.39 -3.38
CA ALA A 97 -9.14 -18.73 -3.56
C ALA A 97 -7.82 -18.72 -4.33
N THR A 98 -7.71 -17.90 -5.38
CA THR A 98 -6.48 -17.72 -6.16
C THR A 98 -5.36 -17.17 -5.29
N TRP A 99 -5.62 -16.14 -4.48
CA TRP A 99 -4.61 -15.58 -3.58
C TRP A 99 -4.14 -16.59 -2.54
N HIS A 100 -5.06 -17.32 -1.89
CA HIS A 100 -4.70 -18.36 -0.91
C HIS A 100 -3.90 -19.49 -1.55
N THR A 101 -4.17 -19.82 -2.81
CA THR A 101 -3.39 -20.81 -3.57
C THR A 101 -1.98 -20.30 -3.86
N LEU A 102 -1.85 -19.04 -4.26
CA LEU A 102 -0.55 -18.39 -4.47
C LEU A 102 0.27 -18.36 -3.16
N GLN A 103 -0.35 -18.00 -2.03
CA GLN A 103 0.36 -17.98 -0.73
C GLN A 103 0.90 -19.36 -0.34
N LYS A 104 0.16 -20.44 -0.63
CA LYS A 104 0.65 -21.81 -0.40
C LYS A 104 1.87 -22.13 -1.27
N GLN A 105 1.91 -21.63 -2.50
CA GLN A 105 3.05 -21.84 -3.41
C GLN A 105 4.28 -21.04 -2.98
N LEU A 106 4.10 -19.83 -2.44
CA LEU A 106 5.22 -18.99 -1.99
C LEU A 106 5.88 -19.49 -0.69
N ASN A 107 5.15 -20.27 0.11
CA ASN A 107 5.62 -20.80 1.39
C ASN A 107 6.24 -22.21 1.29
N ASN A 108 6.21 -22.83 0.10
CA ASN A 108 6.80 -24.14 -0.18
C ASN A 108 8.14 -24.00 -0.89
#